data_AF-A0A0Q8VXI7-F1
#
_entry.id   AF-A0A0Q8VXI7-F1
#
_cell.length_a   1.000
_cell.length_b   1.000
_cell.length_c   1.000
_cell.angle_alpha   90.00
_cell.angle_beta   90.00
_cell.angle_gamma   90.00
#
_symmetry.space_group_name_H-M   'P 1'
#
loop_
_entity.id
_entity.type
_entity.pdbx_description
1 polymer ?
#
loop_
_entity_poly.entity_id
_entity_poly.type
_entity_poly.pdbx_seq_one_letter_code
_entity_poly.pdbx_strand_id
1 'polypeptide(L)'
;MEFDSIGVPDDADTAWRHGAIEHWAQQALAAQADGAHVLLCGQVPMGELLAAPSADRLEGIAVCLLHCSPEVRSERLLQRGEDPGAIMHHNRFGDWFRAHTIDPTHAPEVIRVSSDVPMQWSRWADARPGDPQWRAEIVDTDSLTPAQTARLVEAWVRGELESRRHAASGIAGLT
;
A
#
# COMPACT_ATOMS: atom_id res chain seq x y z
N MET A 1 9.93 0.55 -7.19
CA MET A 1 9.10 0.58 -8.41
C MET A 1 7.98 1.57 -8.17
N GLU A 2 7.60 2.31 -9.21
CA GLU A 2 6.41 3.17 -9.14
C GLU A 2 5.19 2.41 -9.66
N PHE A 3 4.09 2.44 -8.93
CA PHE A 3 2.86 1.71 -9.24
C PHE A 3 2.35 2.00 -10.65
N ASP A 4 2.34 3.28 -11.03
CA ASP A 4 1.85 3.74 -12.33
C ASP A 4 2.83 3.47 -13.49
N SER A 5 4.02 2.91 -13.22
CA SER A 5 5.04 2.68 -14.25
C SER A 5 4.67 1.62 -15.30
N ILE A 6 3.59 0.87 -15.08
CA ILE A 6 3.00 -0.06 -16.06
C ILE A 6 2.09 0.63 -17.10
N GLY A 7 1.91 1.94 -16.97
CA GLY A 7 1.04 2.77 -17.81
C GLY A 7 -0.38 2.85 -17.25
N VAL A 8 -0.90 4.07 -17.13
CA VAL A 8 -2.25 4.36 -16.62
C VAL A 8 -3.14 4.79 -17.80
N PRO A 9 -4.21 4.04 -18.12
CA PRO A 9 -5.20 4.45 -19.11
C PRO A 9 -5.94 5.73 -18.69
N ASP A 10 -6.46 6.48 -19.67
CA ASP A 10 -7.24 7.70 -19.40
C ASP A 10 -8.54 7.42 -18.62
N ASP A 11 -9.07 6.20 -18.75
CA ASP A 11 -10.27 5.70 -18.07
C ASP A 11 -9.96 4.79 -16.87
N ALA A 12 -8.72 4.85 -16.35
CA ALA A 12 -8.30 4.06 -15.21
C ALA A 12 -9.24 4.27 -14.01
N ASP A 13 -9.82 3.16 -13.55
CA ASP A 13 -10.72 3.11 -12.41
C ASP A 13 -10.20 2.15 -11.33
N THR A 14 -11.02 1.88 -10.31
CA THR A 14 -10.69 0.90 -9.28
C THR A 14 -10.52 -0.51 -9.85
N ALA A 15 -11.27 -0.92 -10.88
CA ALA A 15 -11.15 -2.25 -11.47
C ALA A 15 -9.83 -2.42 -12.23
N TRP A 16 -9.38 -1.39 -12.96
CA TRP A 16 -8.04 -1.34 -13.52
C TRP A 16 -6.96 -1.43 -12.43
N ARG A 17 -7.14 -0.70 -11.32
CA ARG A 17 -6.19 -0.73 -10.19
C ARG A 17 -6.06 -2.13 -9.59
N HIS A 18 -7.13 -2.92 -9.52
CA HIS A 18 -7.06 -4.33 -9.11
C HIS A 18 -6.14 -5.16 -10.04
N GLY A 19 -6.22 -4.93 -11.35
CA GLY A 19 -5.32 -5.52 -12.35
C GLY A 19 -3.87 -5.12 -12.13
N ALA A 20 -3.62 -3.82 -11.92
CA ALA A 20 -2.30 -3.29 -11.64
C ALA A 20 -1.69 -3.87 -10.35
N ILE A 21 -2.48 -4.01 -9.29
CA ILE A 21 -2.05 -4.63 -8.03
C ILE A 21 -1.70 -6.10 -8.22
N GLU A 22 -2.54 -6.88 -8.91
CA GLU A 22 -2.25 -8.28 -9.19
C GLU A 22 -0.98 -8.43 -10.05
N HIS A 23 -0.78 -7.56 -11.03
CA HIS A 23 0.45 -7.51 -11.81
C HIS A 23 1.67 -7.32 -10.90
N TRP A 24 1.64 -6.34 -9.99
CA TRP A 24 2.75 -6.10 -9.08
C TRP A 24 2.96 -7.23 -8.06
N ALA A 25 1.89 -7.90 -7.61
CA ALA A 25 2.01 -9.09 -6.78
C ALA A 25 2.73 -10.23 -7.52
N GLN A 26 2.44 -10.43 -8.82
CA GLN A 26 3.15 -11.41 -9.65
C GLN A 26 4.62 -11.03 -9.88
N GLN A 27 4.93 -9.74 -10.09
CA GLN A 27 6.31 -9.27 -10.18
C GLN A 27 7.07 -9.49 -8.86
N ALA A 28 6.42 -9.27 -7.72
CA ALA A 28 6.99 -9.55 -6.41
C ALA A 28 7.26 -11.05 -6.20
N LEU A 29 6.39 -11.94 -6.70
CA LEU A 29 6.65 -13.39 -6.67
C LEU A 29 7.86 -13.78 -7.54
N ALA A 30 8.00 -13.19 -8.72
CA ALA A 30 9.16 -13.44 -9.57
C ALA A 30 10.46 -12.98 -8.88
N ALA A 31 10.46 -11.77 -8.30
CA ALA A 31 11.60 -11.27 -7.53
C ALA A 31 11.90 -12.14 -6.30
N GLN A 32 10.89 -12.63 -5.59
CA GLN A 32 11.04 -13.53 -4.45
C GLN A 32 11.72 -14.85 -4.86
N ALA A 33 11.37 -15.41 -6.02
CA ALA A 33 12.01 -16.63 -6.53
C ALA A 33 13.52 -16.43 -6.77
N ASP A 34 13.94 -15.20 -7.08
CA ASP A 34 15.35 -14.81 -7.23
C ASP A 34 16.00 -14.35 -5.91
N GLY A 35 15.29 -14.45 -4.77
CA GLY A 35 15.75 -14.01 -3.45
C GLY A 35 15.78 -12.49 -3.28
N ALA A 36 15.05 -11.75 -4.12
CA ALA A 36 14.96 -10.29 -4.08
C ALA A 36 13.65 -9.79 -3.44
N HIS A 37 13.67 -8.53 -3.01
CA HIS A 37 12.50 -7.83 -2.47
C HIS A 37 12.02 -6.74 -3.41
N VAL A 38 10.72 -6.46 -3.41
CA VAL A 38 10.12 -5.36 -4.15
C VAL A 38 9.65 -4.27 -3.20
N LEU A 39 10.12 -3.03 -3.41
CA LEU A 39 9.53 -1.83 -2.85
C LEU A 39 8.62 -1.20 -3.91
N LEU A 40 7.32 -1.19 -3.65
CA LEU A 40 6.30 -0.58 -4.51
C LEU A 40 5.83 0.74 -3.89
N CYS A 41 5.98 1.84 -4.61
CA CYS A 41 5.48 3.15 -4.23
C CYS A 41 4.22 3.44 -5.04
N GLY A 42 3.22 4.09 -4.46
CA GLY A 42 2.01 4.49 -5.17
C GLY A 42 0.77 4.49 -4.27
N GLN A 43 -0.37 4.80 -4.87
CA GLN A 43 -1.68 4.81 -4.19
C GLN A 43 -2.26 3.40 -4.18
N VAL A 44 -1.75 2.55 -3.28
CA VAL A 44 -2.14 1.14 -3.16
C VAL A 44 -2.85 0.89 -1.83
N PRO A 45 -4.20 0.87 -1.78
CA PRO A 45 -4.94 0.47 -0.60
C PRO A 45 -4.52 -0.92 -0.11
N MET A 46 -4.20 -1.03 1.18
CA MET A 46 -3.76 -2.30 1.78
C MET A 46 -4.77 -3.44 1.57
N GLY A 47 -6.08 -3.13 1.63
CA GLY A 47 -7.14 -4.10 1.38
C GLY A 47 -7.11 -4.67 -0.04
N GLU A 48 -6.83 -3.86 -1.07
CA GLU A 48 -6.71 -4.35 -2.44
C GLU A 48 -5.46 -5.24 -2.57
N LEU A 49 -4.33 -4.83 -1.99
CA LEU A 49 -3.09 -5.61 -2.01
C LEU A 49 -3.24 -6.99 -1.34
N LEU A 50 -3.85 -7.06 -0.16
CA LEU A 50 -4.09 -8.33 0.55
C LEU A 50 -5.12 -9.21 -0.16
N ALA A 51 -6.07 -8.62 -0.87
CA ALA A 51 -7.07 -9.34 -1.64
C ALA A 51 -6.59 -9.77 -3.04
N ALA A 52 -5.46 -9.25 -3.54
CA ALA A 52 -4.93 -9.64 -4.84
C ALA A 52 -4.71 -11.16 -4.91
N PRO A 53 -5.19 -11.88 -5.94
CA PRO A 53 -5.14 -13.34 -6.00
C PRO A 53 -3.77 -13.93 -5.64
N SER A 54 -2.68 -13.32 -6.11
CA SER A 54 -1.31 -13.78 -5.87
C SER A 54 -0.74 -13.48 -4.49
N ALA A 55 -1.38 -12.65 -3.67
CA ALA A 55 -0.81 -12.13 -2.43
C ALA A 55 -0.54 -13.21 -1.36
N ASP A 56 -1.30 -14.31 -1.32
CA ASP A 56 -1.09 -15.41 -0.36
C ASP A 56 0.16 -16.26 -0.65
N ARG A 57 0.76 -16.11 -1.84
CA ARG A 57 2.00 -16.78 -2.22
C ARG A 57 3.24 -15.97 -1.86
N LEU A 58 3.09 -14.71 -1.49
CA LEU A 58 4.18 -13.86 -1.04
C LEU A 58 4.59 -14.27 0.38
N GLU A 59 5.89 -14.41 0.63
CA GLU A 59 6.45 -14.75 1.96
C GLU A 59 6.18 -13.66 3.02
N GLY A 60 5.77 -12.48 2.58
CA GLY A 60 5.05 -11.54 3.42
C GLY A 60 4.94 -10.17 2.77
N ILE A 61 3.95 -9.42 3.22
CA ILE A 61 3.67 -8.06 2.73
C ILE A 61 3.87 -7.10 3.91
N ALA A 62 4.57 -6.00 3.68
CA ALA A 62 4.73 -4.93 4.67
C ALA A 62 4.26 -3.62 4.03
N VAL A 63 3.46 -2.85 4.76
CA VAL A 63 2.85 -1.62 4.25
C VAL A 63 3.35 -0.43 5.05
N CYS A 64 3.71 0.65 4.35
CA CYS A 64 4.04 1.93 4.92
C CYS A 64 3.18 3.02 4.27
N LEU A 65 2.34 3.66 5.06
CA LEU A 65 1.52 4.78 4.66
C LEU A 65 2.26 6.09 4.92
N LEU A 66 2.52 6.84 3.84
CA LEU A 66 2.95 8.23 3.95
C LEU A 66 1.72 9.13 4.04
N HIS A 67 1.48 9.70 5.22
CA HIS A 67 0.34 10.56 5.46
C HIS A 67 0.74 12.03 5.54
N CYS A 68 -0.17 12.91 5.13
CA CYS A 68 -0.14 14.31 5.52
C CYS A 68 -1.57 14.82 5.73
N SER A 69 -1.72 15.85 6.56
CA SER A 69 -2.98 16.54 6.81
C SER A 69 -3.58 17.11 5.52
N PRO A 70 -4.92 17.29 5.46
CA PRO A 70 -5.58 17.91 4.32
C PRO A 70 -4.99 19.28 3.94
N GLU A 71 -4.58 20.08 4.93
CA GLU A 71 -3.99 21.40 4.74
C GLU A 71 -2.65 21.28 4.00
N VAL A 72 -1.73 20.44 4.50
CA VAL A 72 -0.41 20.22 3.89
C VAL A 72 -0.54 19.55 2.52
N ARG A 73 -1.47 18.61 2.36
CA ARG A 73 -1.77 17.96 1.08
C ARG A 73 -2.20 18.97 0.02
N SER A 74 -3.14 19.83 0.38
CA SER A 74 -3.67 20.88 -0.49
C SER A 74 -2.57 21.84 -0.93
N GLU A 75 -1.76 22.32 0.02
CA GLU A 75 -0.63 23.21 -0.27
C GLU A 75 0.36 22.56 -1.25
N ARG A 76 0.78 21.32 -0.97
CA ARG A 76 1.76 20.60 -1.80
C ARG A 76 1.24 20.31 -3.21
N LEU A 77 -0.04 19.98 -3.36
CA LEU A 77 -0.64 19.70 -4.67
C LEU A 77 -0.78 20.97 -5.50
N LEU A 78 -1.28 22.06 -4.90
CA LEU A 78 -1.37 23.36 -5.56
C LEU A 78 0.00 23.89 -6.00
N GLN A 79 1.04 23.72 -5.17
CA GLN A 79 2.42 24.07 -5.54
C GLN A 79 2.95 23.25 -6.72
N ARG A 80 2.43 22.04 -6.95
CA ARG A 80 2.76 21.19 -8.09
C ARG A 80 1.90 21.45 -9.32
N GLY A 81 0.94 22.38 -9.24
CA GLY A 81 0.06 22.75 -10.36
C GLY A 81 -1.21 21.91 -10.47
N GLU A 82 -1.62 21.22 -9.40
CA GLU A 82 -2.89 20.50 -9.37
C GLU A 82 -4.09 21.45 -9.55
N ASP A 83 -5.15 20.97 -10.20
CA ASP A 83 -6.40 21.74 -10.35
C ASP A 83 -7.01 22.03 -8.96
N PRO A 84 -7.26 23.30 -8.58
CA PRO A 84 -7.97 23.63 -7.35
C PRO A 84 -9.31 22.90 -7.18
N GLY A 85 -10.01 22.59 -8.28
CA GLY A 85 -11.25 21.80 -8.27
C GLY A 85 -11.06 20.35 -7.82
N ALA A 86 -9.88 19.78 -8.04
CA ALA A 86 -9.54 18.41 -7.69
C ALA A 86 -9.10 18.24 -6.22
N ILE A 87 -8.67 19.33 -5.55
CA ILE A 87 -8.14 19.28 -4.17
C ILE A 87 -9.10 18.61 -3.18
N MET A 88 -10.40 18.90 -3.28
CA MET A 88 -11.41 18.27 -2.43
C MET A 88 -11.41 16.73 -2.59
N HIS A 89 -11.24 16.23 -3.82
CA HIS A 89 -11.20 14.80 -4.11
C HIS A 89 -9.93 14.15 -3.55
N HIS A 90 -8.76 14.79 -3.72
CA HIS A 90 -7.52 14.32 -3.09
C HIS A 90 -7.63 14.27 -1.57
N ASN A 91 -8.29 15.25 -0.96
CA ASN A 91 -8.44 15.27 0.48
C ASN A 91 -9.35 14.15 0.99
N ARG A 92 -10.52 13.98 0.36
CA ARG A 92 -11.43 12.89 0.71
C ARG A 92 -10.78 11.52 0.53
N PHE A 93 -10.04 11.32 -0.56
CA PHE A 93 -9.33 10.08 -0.79
C PHE A 93 -8.24 9.86 0.26
N GLY A 94 -7.41 10.86 0.57
CA GLY A 94 -6.35 10.73 1.57
C GLY A 94 -6.87 10.43 2.99
N ASP A 95 -8.01 11.01 3.35
CA ASP A 95 -8.65 10.78 4.65
C ASP A 95 -9.24 9.37 4.73
N TRP A 96 -9.96 8.95 3.68
CA TRP A 96 -10.44 7.56 3.56
C TRP A 96 -9.28 6.56 3.58
N PHE A 97 -8.20 6.83 2.84
CA PHE A 97 -7.05 5.92 2.71
C PHE A 97 -6.40 5.67 4.07
N ARG A 98 -6.18 6.72 4.87
CA ARG A 98 -5.68 6.59 6.24
C ARG A 98 -6.66 5.86 7.15
N ALA A 99 -7.93 6.25 7.12
CA ALA A 99 -8.95 5.65 7.98
C ALA A 99 -9.10 4.15 7.70
N HIS A 100 -9.14 3.74 6.42
CA HIS A 100 -9.16 2.34 6.02
C HIS A 100 -7.88 1.60 6.41
N THR A 101 -6.71 2.24 6.28
CA THR A 101 -5.42 1.63 6.70
C THR A 101 -5.41 1.32 8.20
N ILE A 102 -6.04 2.16 9.04
CA ILE A 102 -6.15 1.96 10.49
C ILE A 102 -7.24 0.94 10.84
N ASP A 103 -8.37 0.98 10.12
CA ASP A 103 -9.54 0.16 10.37
C ASP A 103 -10.03 -0.50 9.07
N PRO A 104 -9.87 -1.84 8.92
CA PRO A 104 -10.32 -2.56 7.71
C PRO A 104 -11.82 -2.44 7.45
N THR A 105 -12.61 -2.09 8.46
CA THR A 105 -14.07 -1.95 8.34
C THR A 105 -14.50 -0.55 7.89
N HIS A 106 -13.57 0.41 7.81
CA HIS A 106 -13.88 1.77 7.39
C HIS A 106 -14.09 1.84 5.87
N ALA A 107 -15.36 1.98 5.46
CA ALA A 107 -15.80 2.17 4.07
C ALA A 107 -15.12 1.23 3.04
N PRO A 108 -15.12 -0.10 3.25
CA PRO A 108 -14.48 -1.05 2.35
C PRO A 108 -15.14 -1.12 0.97
N GLU A 109 -16.39 -0.65 0.83
CA GLU A 109 -17.11 -0.56 -0.44
C GLU A 109 -16.43 0.35 -1.48
N VAL A 110 -15.56 1.27 -1.06
CA VAL A 110 -14.78 2.14 -1.95
C VAL A 110 -13.82 1.35 -2.85
N ILE A 111 -13.29 0.22 -2.34
CA ILE A 111 -12.38 -0.66 -3.08
C ILE A 111 -13.04 -1.97 -3.53
N ARG A 112 -14.14 -2.37 -2.91
CA ARG A 112 -14.86 -3.61 -3.26
C ARG A 112 -15.80 -3.41 -4.44
N VAL A 113 -15.22 -3.16 -5.61
CA VAL A 113 -15.96 -3.10 -6.88
C VAL A 113 -15.80 -4.40 -7.68
N SER A 114 -16.67 -4.60 -8.66
CA SER A 114 -16.50 -5.68 -9.64
C SER A 114 -15.30 -5.40 -10.54
N SER A 115 -14.47 -6.42 -10.76
CA SER A 115 -13.31 -6.38 -11.67
C SER A 115 -13.09 -7.75 -12.31
N ASP A 116 -12.38 -7.78 -13.45
CA ASP A 116 -11.98 -9.04 -14.10
C ASP A 116 -11.00 -9.86 -13.24
N VAL A 117 -10.28 -9.19 -12.33
CA VAL A 117 -9.47 -9.86 -11.31
C VAL A 117 -10.38 -10.40 -10.21
N PRO A 118 -10.33 -11.72 -9.89
CA PRO A 118 -11.14 -12.32 -8.85
C PRO A 118 -10.56 -12.02 -7.46
N MET A 119 -10.74 -10.79 -6.99
CA MET A 119 -10.22 -10.32 -5.70
C MET A 119 -10.74 -11.18 -4.53
N GLN A 120 -9.81 -11.58 -3.65
CA GLN A 120 -10.02 -12.47 -2.51
C GLN A 120 -10.32 -11.69 -1.23
N TRP A 121 -11.40 -10.91 -1.25
CA TRP A 121 -11.78 -10.03 -0.14
C TRP A 121 -11.96 -10.73 1.21
N SER A 122 -12.30 -12.03 1.20
CA SER A 122 -12.45 -12.84 2.41
C SER A 122 -11.18 -12.92 3.26
N ARG A 123 -10.00 -12.66 2.68
CA ARG A 123 -8.72 -12.70 3.40
C ARG A 123 -8.62 -11.68 4.54
N TRP A 124 -9.35 -10.57 4.46
CA TRP A 124 -9.36 -9.55 5.50
C TRP A 124 -10.77 -9.06 5.85
N ALA A 125 -11.83 -9.59 5.24
CA ALA A 125 -13.20 -9.11 5.48
C ALA A 125 -13.64 -9.18 6.94
N ASP A 126 -13.14 -10.16 7.69
CA ASP A 126 -13.42 -10.32 9.11
C ASP A 126 -12.37 -9.68 10.03
N ALA A 127 -11.34 -9.05 9.45
CA ALA A 127 -10.34 -8.33 10.22
C ALA A 127 -10.97 -7.14 10.96
N ARG A 128 -10.31 -6.74 12.04
CA ARG A 128 -10.67 -5.66 12.95
C ARG A 128 -9.43 -4.81 13.24
N PRO A 129 -9.60 -3.57 13.72
CA PRO A 129 -8.48 -2.76 14.18
C PRO A 129 -7.60 -3.53 15.17
N GLY A 130 -6.30 -3.56 14.89
CA GLY A 130 -5.30 -4.25 15.72
C GLY A 130 -5.04 -5.71 15.34
N ASP A 131 -5.72 -6.26 14.33
CA ASP A 131 -5.38 -7.60 13.84
C ASP A 131 -3.95 -7.67 13.29
N PRO A 132 -3.16 -8.70 13.63
CA PRO A 132 -1.77 -8.79 13.17
C PRO A 132 -1.60 -8.80 11.64
N GLN A 133 -2.60 -9.32 10.92
CA GLN A 133 -2.62 -9.33 9.45
C GLN A 133 -2.96 -7.96 8.83
N TRP A 134 -3.50 -7.03 9.64
CA TRP A 134 -3.87 -5.68 9.23
C TRP A 134 -3.00 -4.65 9.94
N ARG A 135 -1.71 -4.61 9.56
CA ARG A 135 -0.73 -3.70 10.15
C ARG A 135 0.02 -2.93 9.06
N ALA A 136 0.12 -1.63 9.26
CA ALA A 136 0.95 -0.74 8.48
C ALA A 136 1.80 0.16 9.39
N GLU A 137 2.99 0.52 8.93
CA GLU A 137 3.71 1.67 9.45
C GLU A 137 3.05 2.95 8.92
N ILE A 138 2.87 3.96 9.77
CA ILE A 138 2.30 5.25 9.35
C ILE A 138 3.34 6.33 9.62
N VAL A 139 3.81 6.98 8.56
CA VAL A 139 4.75 8.10 8.64
C VAL A 139 3.98 9.39 8.35
N ASP A 140 3.79 10.21 9.38
CA ASP A 140 3.26 11.55 9.23
C ASP A 140 4.34 12.48 8.64
N THR A 141 4.00 13.12 7.52
CA THR A 141 4.97 13.88 6.71
C THR A 141 4.77 15.38 6.75
N ASP A 142 3.86 15.90 7.59
CA ASP A 142 3.48 17.33 7.61
C ASP A 142 4.68 18.26 7.70
N SER A 143 5.59 17.98 8.64
CA SER A 143 6.80 18.77 8.90
C SER A 143 8.04 18.24 8.19
N LEU A 144 7.91 17.21 7.36
CA LEU A 144 9.04 16.54 6.72
C LEU A 144 9.29 17.05 5.31
N THR A 145 10.57 17.24 4.99
CA THR A 145 11.03 17.39 3.60
C THR A 145 11.03 16.02 2.90
N PRO A 146 11.00 15.98 1.55
CA PRO A 146 11.11 14.74 0.80
C PRO A 146 12.34 13.89 1.18
N ALA A 147 13.48 14.52 1.43
CA ALA A 147 14.71 13.83 1.83
C ALA A 147 14.62 13.23 3.25
N GLN A 148 13.91 13.89 4.18
CA GLN A 148 13.64 13.32 5.51
C GLN A 148 12.68 12.14 5.42
N THR A 149 11.59 12.28 4.65
CA THR A 149 10.64 11.19 4.41
C THR A 149 11.34 9.98 3.79
N ALA A 150 12.17 10.17 2.77
CA ALA A 150 12.91 9.08 2.14
C ALA A 150 13.82 8.32 3.12
N ARG A 151 14.51 9.04 4.03
CA ARG A 151 15.34 8.40 5.06
C ARG A 151 14.52 7.60 6.07
N LEU A 152 13.35 8.07 6.45
CA LEU A 152 12.45 7.33 7.33
C LEU A 152 11.94 6.05 6.67
N VAL A 153 11.56 6.13 5.40
CA VAL A 153 11.15 4.95 4.61
C VAL A 153 12.30 3.97 4.48
N GLU A 154 13.52 4.44 4.17
CA GLU A 154 14.70 3.57 4.09
C GLU A 154 14.99 2.87 5.43
N ALA A 155 14.95 3.60 6.54
CA ALA A 155 15.15 3.03 7.87
C ALA A 155 14.08 1.98 8.20
N TRP A 156 12.81 2.26 7.90
CA TRP A 156 11.71 1.31 8.05
C TRP A 156 11.92 0.04 7.21
N VAL A 157 12.25 0.19 5.92
CA VAL A 157 12.53 -0.97 5.03
C VAL A 157 13.64 -1.84 5.61
N ARG A 158 14.75 -1.24 6.07
CA ARG A 158 15.85 -1.99 6.67
C ARG A 158 15.40 -2.76 7.93
N GLY A 159 14.60 -2.13 8.79
CA GLY A 159 14.05 -2.77 9.98
C GLY A 159 13.14 -3.97 9.65
N GLU A 160 12.27 -3.85 8.65
CA GLU A 160 11.39 -4.94 8.20
C GLU A 160 12.20 -6.12 7.64
N LEU A 161 13.25 -5.84 6.84
CA LEU A 161 14.13 -6.89 6.31
C LEU A 161 14.90 -7.61 7.42
N GLU A 162 15.40 -6.88 8.42
CA GLU A 162 16.08 -7.48 9.56
C GLU A 162 15.12 -8.34 10.40
N SER A 163 13.91 -7.86 10.68
CA SER A 163 12.88 -8.62 11.41
C SER A 163 12.57 -9.96 10.73
N ARG A 164 12.37 -9.93 9.41
CA ARG A 164 12.08 -11.12 8.61
C ARG A 164 13.23 -12.12 8.57
N ARG A 165 14.47 -11.64 8.45
CA ARG A 165 15.66 -12.50 8.50
C ARG A 165 15.75 -13.23 9.84
N HIS A 166 15.45 -12.56 10.96
CA HIS A 166 15.42 -13.21 12.27
C HIS A 166 14.29 -14.25 12.39
N ALA A 167 13.11 -13.95 11.86
CA ALA A 167 11.99 -14.90 11.84
C ALA A 167 12.33 -16.18 11.04
N ALA A 168 12.97 -16.04 9.87
CA ALA A 168 13.40 -17.16 9.05
C ALA A 168 14.48 -18.02 9.75
N SER A 169 15.47 -17.41 10.40
CA SER A 169 16.51 -18.12 11.14
C SER A 169 15.99 -18.84 12.40
N GLY A 170 14.96 -18.29 13.06
CA GLY A 170 14.34 -18.92 14.22
C GLY A 170 13.58 -20.21 13.90
N ILE A 171 13.01 -20.30 12.69
CA ILE A 171 12.32 -21.51 12.20
C ILE A 171 13.33 -22.59 11.80
N ALA A 172 14.45 -22.21 11.16
CA ALA A 172 15.50 -23.14 10.73
C ALA A 172 16.28 -23.80 11.90
N GLY A 173 16.22 -23.24 13.11
CA GLY A 173 16.88 -23.80 14.31
C GLY A 173 16.07 -24.87 15.06
N LEU A 174 14.86 -25.19 14.59
CA LEU A 174 13.92 -26.13 15.22
C LEU A 174 13.70 -27.43 14.41
N THR A 175 14.46 -27.64 13.33
CA THR A 175 14.45 -28.84 12.47
C THR A 175 15.77 -29.56 12.52
#